data_AF-A0A504J7J3-F1
#
_entry.id   AF-A0A504J7J3-F1
#
_cell.length_a   1.000
_cell.length_b   1.000
_cell.length_c   1.000
_cell.angle_alpha   90.00
_cell.angle_beta   90.00
_cell.angle_gamma   90.00
#
_symmetry.space_group_name_H-M   'P 1'
#
loop_
_entity.id
_entity.type
_entity.pdbx_description
1 polymer ?
#
loop_
_entity_poly.entity_id
_entity_poly.type
_entity_poly.pdbx_seq_one_letter_code
_entity_poly.pdbx_strand_id
1 'polypeptide(L)'
;MTKKENIIVMPEELVSLKKQKNNRKRVEKWLIKNQRYINITAIEKEISAPKGLVQKFVKYDKKINDKWIDPLYGVIKRFTTFTLR
;
A
#
# COMPACT_ATOMS: atom_id res chain seq x y z
N MET A 1 0.63 -32.35 23.13
CA MET A 1 1.86 -31.54 23.30
C MET A 1 2.43 -31.24 21.92
N THR A 2 1.93 -30.22 21.22
CA THR A 2 2.46 -29.82 19.91
C THR A 2 3.47 -28.69 20.13
N LYS A 3 4.74 -29.00 19.88
CA LYS A 3 5.86 -28.06 19.93
C LYS A 3 5.51 -26.86 19.05
N LYS A 4 5.42 -25.66 19.64
CA LYS A 4 5.38 -24.41 18.87
C LYS A 4 6.75 -24.27 18.23
N GLU A 5 6.82 -24.47 16.93
CA GLU A 5 8.00 -24.18 16.14
C GLU A 5 8.32 -22.70 16.30
N ASN A 6 9.47 -22.43 16.92
CA ASN A 6 9.98 -21.10 17.11
C ASN A 6 10.58 -20.67 15.76
N ILE A 7 9.79 -19.99 14.93
CA ILE A 7 10.24 -19.47 13.63
C ILE A 7 11.27 -18.38 13.94
N ILE A 8 12.55 -18.68 13.72
CA ILE A 8 13.64 -17.70 13.80
C ILE A 8 13.51 -16.81 12.56
N VAL A 9 12.82 -15.67 12.71
CA VAL A 9 12.68 -14.69 11.62
C VAL A 9 14.02 -13.97 11.46
N MET A 10 14.60 -14.02 10.25
CA MET A 10 15.89 -13.41 9.99
C MET A 10 15.80 -11.86 10.08
N PRO A 11 16.87 -11.16 10.50
CA PRO A 11 16.86 -9.70 10.65
C PRO A 11 16.39 -8.96 9.39
N GLU A 12 16.72 -9.48 8.22
CA GLU A 12 16.36 -8.91 6.91
C GLU A 12 14.85 -8.99 6.63
N GLU A 13 14.20 -10.09 7.00
CA GLU A 13 12.75 -10.27 6.86
C GLU A 13 11.99 -9.32 7.80
N LEU A 14 12.49 -9.12 9.03
CA LEU A 14 11.91 -8.15 9.98
C LEU A 14 12.00 -6.71 9.45
N VAL A 15 13.11 -6.35 8.80
CA VAL A 15 13.28 -5.03 8.16
C VAL A 15 12.31 -4.86 7.00
N SER A 16 12.17 -5.89 6.15
CA SER A 16 11.21 -5.91 5.04
C SER A 16 9.77 -5.72 5.51
N LEU A 17 9.35 -6.48 6.53
CA LEU A 17 8.00 -6.38 7.11
C LEU A 17 7.73 -5.00 7.74
N LYS A 18 8.72 -4.41 8.43
CA LYS A 18 8.61 -3.05 8.97
C LYS A 18 8.44 -2.01 7.86
N LYS A 19 9.22 -2.14 6.77
CA LYS A 19 9.12 -1.25 5.61
C LYS A 19 7.74 -1.33 4.96
N GLN A 20 7.23 -2.54 4.74
CA GLN A 20 5.92 -2.75 4.14
C GLN A 20 4.79 -2.18 5.02
N LYS A 21 4.85 -2.37 6.35
CA LYS A 21 3.90 -1.74 7.30
C LYS A 21 3.92 -0.22 7.22
N ASN A 22 5.11 0.39 7.08
CA ASN A 22 5.24 1.84 6.93
C ASN A 22 4.67 2.32 5.58
N ASN A 23 4.92 1.60 4.49
CA ASN A 23 4.35 1.90 3.18
C ASN A 23 2.83 1.81 3.20
N ARG A 24 2.26 0.77 3.83
CA ARG A 24 0.81 0.60 3.99
C ARG A 24 0.17 1.82 4.62
N LYS A 25 0.66 2.25 5.79
CA LYS A 25 0.13 3.43 6.49
C LYS A 25 0.17 4.69 5.61
N ARG A 26 1.27 4.88 4.86
CA ARG A 26 1.43 6.03 3.96
C ARG A 26 0.45 5.99 2.79
N VAL A 27 0.32 4.82 2.16
CA VAL A 27 -0.61 4.58 1.04
C VAL A 27 -2.05 4.83 1.48
N GLU A 28 -2.49 4.15 2.54
CA GLU A 28 -3.87 4.22 3.03
C GLU A 28 -4.24 5.67 3.42
N LYS A 29 -3.38 6.35 4.20
CA LYS A 29 -3.59 7.75 4.59
C LYS A 29 -3.67 8.68 3.38
N TRP A 30 -2.79 8.51 2.39
CA TRP A 30 -2.76 9.36 1.21
C TRP A 30 -4.00 9.13 0.33
N LEU A 31 -4.42 7.88 0.13
CA LEU A 31 -5.62 7.55 -0.66
C LEU A 31 -6.88 8.16 -0.04
N ILE A 32 -7.08 8.02 1.28
CA ILE A 32 -8.24 8.61 1.97
C ILE A 32 -8.24 10.14 1.83
N LYS A 33 -7.08 10.78 2.02
CA LYS A 33 -6.95 12.24 1.96
C LYS A 33 -7.18 12.79 0.55
N ASN A 34 -6.70 12.09 -0.48
CA ASN A 34 -6.64 12.61 -1.84
C ASN A 34 -7.71 12.03 -2.78
N GLN A 35 -8.56 11.09 -2.33
CA GLN A 35 -9.53 10.39 -3.19
C GLN A 35 -10.41 11.29 -4.06
N ARG A 36 -10.69 12.53 -3.63
CA ARG A 36 -11.51 13.50 -4.38
C ARG A 36 -10.77 14.18 -5.53
N TYR A 37 -9.45 14.15 -5.53
CA TYR A 37 -8.60 14.90 -6.46
C TYR A 37 -7.85 13.99 -7.45
N ILE A 38 -7.94 12.67 -7.28
CA ILE A 38 -7.17 11.70 -8.04
C ILE A 38 -8.08 10.83 -8.91
N ASN A 39 -7.61 10.50 -10.10
CA ASN A 39 -8.26 9.49 -10.92
C ASN A 39 -7.86 8.09 -10.42
N ILE A 40 -8.67 7.53 -9.52
CA ILE A 40 -8.44 6.21 -8.92
C ILE A 40 -8.28 5.13 -9.99
N THR A 41 -9.10 5.14 -11.04
CA THR A 41 -9.03 4.15 -12.12
C THR A 41 -7.73 4.26 -12.90
N ALA A 42 -7.17 5.45 -13.08
CA ALA A 42 -5.87 5.62 -13.72
C ALA A 42 -4.74 5.03 -12.85
N ILE A 43 -4.77 5.23 -11.54
CA ILE A 43 -3.80 4.63 -10.60
C ILE A 43 -3.87 3.10 -10.67
N GLU A 44 -5.07 2.52 -10.67
CA GLU A 44 -5.25 1.07 -10.77
C GLU A 44 -4.69 0.52 -12.08
N LYS A 45 -4.91 1.22 -13.20
CA LYS A 45 -4.34 0.84 -14.51
C LYS A 45 -2.82 0.92 -14.53
N GLU A 46 -2.22 1.97 -13.99
CA GLU A 46 -0.77 2.19 -13.94
C GLU A 46 -0.04 1.02 -13.25
N ILE A 47 -0.64 0.43 -12.22
CA ILE A 47 -0.07 -0.71 -11.49
C ILE A 47 -0.63 -2.07 -11.94
N SER A 48 -1.43 -2.11 -13.03
CA SER A 48 -2.13 -3.31 -13.49
C SER A 48 -2.98 -4.00 -12.40
N ALA A 49 -3.56 -3.22 -11.50
CA ALA A 49 -4.45 -3.71 -10.45
C ALA A 49 -5.88 -3.95 -10.97
N PRO A 50 -6.63 -4.88 -10.34
CA PRO A 50 -8.04 -5.05 -10.61
C PRO A 50 -8.82 -3.75 -10.41
N LYS A 51 -9.72 -3.48 -11.34
CA LYS A 51 -10.61 -2.32 -11.26
C LYS A 51 -11.40 -2.34 -9.95
N GLY A 52 -11.41 -1.19 -9.28
CA GLY A 52 -12.14 -0.98 -8.04
C GLY A 52 -11.43 -1.50 -6.80
N LEU A 53 -10.18 -1.94 -6.87
CA LEU A 53 -9.37 -2.29 -5.71
C LEU A 53 -9.23 -1.12 -4.73
N VAL A 54 -8.77 0.03 -5.23
CA VAL A 54 -8.60 1.26 -4.44
C VAL A 54 -9.97 1.88 -4.17
N GLN A 55 -10.90 1.80 -5.12
CA GLN A 55 -12.26 2.30 -4.91
C GLN A 55 -12.96 1.59 -3.74
N LYS A 56 -12.82 0.27 -3.63
CA LYS A 56 -13.43 -0.51 -2.54
C LYS A 56 -12.82 -0.15 -1.19
N PHE A 57 -11.51 0.12 -1.16
CA PHE A 57 -10.85 0.62 0.04
C PHE A 57 -11.42 1.96 0.48
N VAL A 58 -11.43 2.98 -0.40
CA VAL A 58 -11.85 4.33 0.02
C VAL A 58 -13.35 4.47 0.29
N LYS A 59 -14.21 3.67 -0.36
CA LYS A 59 -15.68 3.76 -0.20
C LYS A 59 -16.26 2.82 0.86
N TYR A 60 -15.69 1.62 1.01
CA TYR A 60 -16.26 0.56 1.82
C TYR A 60 -15.29 0.05 2.90
N ASP A 61 -14.19 0.77 3.13
CA ASP A 61 -13.13 0.42 4.07
C ASP A 61 -12.58 -1.01 3.86
N LYS A 62 -12.64 -1.51 2.61
CA LYS A 62 -12.10 -2.83 2.29
C LYS A 62 -10.58 -2.81 2.27
N LYS A 63 -9.95 -3.65 3.09
CA LYS A 63 -8.49 -3.78 3.16
C LYS A 63 -7.87 -4.07 1.78
N ILE A 64 -6.86 -3.28 1.41
CA ILE A 64 -6.01 -3.54 0.24
C ILE A 64 -5.07 -4.72 0.55
N ASN A 65 -4.95 -5.68 -0.37
CA ASN A 65 -4.02 -6.79 -0.23
C ASN A 65 -2.55 -6.30 -0.23
N ASP A 66 -1.70 -6.87 0.64
CA ASP A 66 -0.30 -6.50 0.83
C ASP A 66 0.51 -6.44 -0.49
N LYS A 67 0.19 -7.31 -1.45
CA LYS A 67 0.87 -7.31 -2.77
C LYS A 67 0.75 -6.00 -3.56
N TRP A 68 -0.26 -5.18 -3.25
CA TRP A 68 -0.50 -3.91 -3.93
C TRP A 68 0.08 -2.69 -3.20
N ILE A 69 0.55 -2.86 -1.96
CA ILE A 69 1.01 -1.75 -1.14
C ILE A 69 2.24 -1.08 -1.73
N ASP A 70 3.26 -1.85 -2.11
CA ASP A 70 4.49 -1.29 -2.67
C ASP A 70 4.29 -0.67 -4.07
N PRO A 71 3.54 -1.30 -5.01
CA PRO A 71 3.17 -0.65 -6.27
C PRO A 71 2.42 0.68 -6.08
N LEU A 72 1.42 0.71 -5.20
CA LEU A 72 0.68 1.95 -4.88
C LEU A 72 1.61 3.00 -4.26
N TYR A 73 2.51 2.59 -3.36
CA TYR A 73 3.48 3.50 -2.76
C TYR A 73 4.39 4.13 -3.81
N GLY A 74 4.85 3.36 -4.81
CA GLY A 74 5.66 3.86 -5.92
C GLY A 74 4.94 4.94 -6.74
N VAL A 75 3.66 4.75 -7.04
CA VAL A 75 2.84 5.76 -7.72
C VAL A 75 2.70 7.02 -6.86
N ILE A 76 2.32 6.87 -5.59
CA ILE A 76 2.10 7.99 -4.66
C ILE A 76 3.40 8.80 -4.45
N LYS A 77 4.54 8.12 -4.40
CA LYS A 77 5.85 8.80 -4.30
C LYS A 77 6.08 9.73 -5.49
N ARG A 78 5.73 9.31 -6.71
CA ARG A 78 5.85 10.17 -7.91
C ARG A 78 5.00 11.44 -7.79
N PHE A 79 3.77 11.34 -7.27
CA PHE A 79 2.92 12.51 -7.02
C PHE A 79 3.44 13.46 -5.94
N THR A 80 4.07 12.92 -4.89
CA THR A 80 4.54 13.71 -3.74
C THR A 80 5.93 14.28 -3.91
N THR A 81 6.72 13.77 -4.86
CA THR A 81 8.07 14.28 -5.13
C THR A 81 8.05 15.63 -5.87
N PHE A 82 6.92 16.03 -6.47
CA PHE A 82 6.72 17.33 -7.13
C PHE A 82 6.53 18.52 -6.18
N THR A 83 6.94 18.41 -4.91
CA THR A 83 6.91 19.59 -4.02
C THR A 83 7.96 20.59 -4.53
N LEU A 84 7.48 21.72 -5.05
CA LEU A 84 8.27 22.82 -5.62
C LEU A 84 9.47 23.14 -4.71
N ARG A 85 10.68 23.12 -5.32
CA ARG A 85 11.84 23.85 -4.82
C ARG A 85 11.64 25.33 -5.06
#